data_AF-A0A560P0H7-F1
#
_entry.id   AF-A0A560P0H7-F1
#
_cell.length_a   1.000
_cell.length_b   1.000
_cell.length_c   1.000
_cell.angle_alpha   90.00
_cell.angle_beta   90.00
_cell.angle_gamma   90.00
#
_symmetry.space_group_name_H-M   'P 1'
#
loop_
_entity.id
_entity.type
_entity.pdbx_description
1 polymer ?
#
loop_
_entity_poly.entity_id
_entity_poly.type
_entity_poly.pdbx_seq_one_letter_code
_entity_poly.pdbx_strand_id
1 'polypeptide(L)'
;MSKFFFCPETLGLYPGALYGNAIGKTCIEMSESEYRVLAGHALAIDGDGRPVLASALPLTLEQLEAGERAWRDSELNRMEWLIARHRDEVDSGLPTSLIAEQYSELLVWRQLLRDWPAAGRFPATDYRPAKPEWISQKNQ
;
A
#
# COMPACT_ATOMS: atom_id res chain seq x y z
N MET A 1 9.76 15.04 36.83
CA MET A 1 9.75 14.04 35.74
C MET A 1 8.32 13.76 35.39
N SER A 2 7.93 13.98 34.13
CA SER A 2 6.61 13.58 33.65
C SER A 2 6.61 12.06 33.48
N LYS A 3 5.57 11.39 33.97
CA LYS A 3 5.37 9.96 33.73
C LYS A 3 4.70 9.76 32.37
N PHE A 4 4.92 8.62 31.74
CA PHE A 4 4.27 8.27 30.48
C PHE A 4 3.72 6.86 30.58
N PHE A 5 2.54 6.64 30.02
CA PHE A 5 1.85 5.37 30.10
C PHE A 5 1.38 4.90 28.73
N PHE A 6 1.39 3.60 28.52
CA PHE A 6 0.73 2.94 27.39
C PHE A 6 -0.38 2.03 27.90
N CYS A 7 -1.55 2.06 27.26
CA CYS A 7 -2.65 1.16 27.56
C CYS A 7 -2.83 0.16 26.41
N PRO A 8 -2.50 -1.14 26.60
CA PRO A 8 -2.66 -2.17 25.56
C PRO A 8 -4.10 -2.27 25.05
N GLU A 9 -5.08 -2.20 25.93
CA GLU A 9 -6.50 -2.34 25.55
C GLU A 9 -7.03 -1.22 24.66
N THR A 10 -6.45 -0.01 24.73
CA THR A 10 -6.87 1.12 23.89
C THR A 10 -5.86 1.46 22.80
N LEU A 11 -4.70 0.79 22.82
CA LEU A 11 -3.51 1.14 22.04
C LEU A 11 -3.10 2.62 22.20
N GLY A 12 -3.47 3.23 23.34
CA GLY A 12 -3.29 4.66 23.60
C GLY A 12 -2.03 4.98 24.40
N LEU A 13 -1.46 6.15 24.14
CA LEU A 13 -0.37 6.73 24.93
C LEU A 13 -0.89 7.90 25.77
N TYR A 14 -0.47 7.97 27.02
CA TYR A 14 -0.97 8.91 28.02
C TYR A 14 0.20 9.58 28.76
N PRO A 15 0.50 10.85 28.47
CA PRO A 15 1.47 11.62 29.25
C PRO A 15 0.86 12.07 30.59
N GLY A 16 1.65 12.00 31.65
CA GLY A 16 1.31 12.47 33.00
C GLY A 16 0.42 11.53 33.80
N ALA A 17 -0.80 11.25 33.31
CA ALA A 17 -1.80 10.42 33.98
C ALA A 17 -2.74 9.73 32.98
N LEU A 18 -3.43 8.68 33.43
CA LEU A 18 -4.48 8.03 32.65
C LEU A 18 -5.74 8.88 32.63
N TYR A 19 -6.38 8.98 31.46
CA TYR A 19 -7.62 9.72 31.29
C TYR A 19 -8.53 9.04 30.24
N GLY A 20 -9.80 9.46 30.20
CA GLY A 20 -10.78 8.93 29.26
C GLY A 20 -10.96 7.42 29.40
N ASN A 21 -10.90 6.70 28.28
CA ASN A 21 -11.13 5.25 28.24
C ASN A 21 -9.99 4.41 28.83
N ALA A 22 -8.87 5.00 29.26
CA ALA A 22 -7.79 4.29 29.97
C ALA A 22 -7.98 4.23 31.49
N ILE A 23 -8.93 4.99 32.04
CA ILE A 23 -9.21 4.94 33.48
C ILE A 23 -9.73 3.54 33.84
N GLY A 24 -9.13 2.94 34.86
CA GLY A 24 -9.49 1.59 35.33
C GLY A 24 -8.92 0.44 34.49
N LYS A 25 -8.11 0.74 33.47
CA LYS A 25 -7.45 -0.26 32.63
C LYS A 25 -6.02 -0.52 33.07
N THR A 26 -5.51 -1.70 32.71
CA THR A 26 -4.11 -2.05 32.98
C THR A 26 -3.21 -1.31 31.98
N CYS A 27 -2.43 -0.36 32.47
CA CYS A 27 -1.51 0.44 31.66
C CYS A 27 -0.08 0.27 32.17
N ILE A 28 0.89 0.33 31.26
CA ILE A 28 2.31 0.11 31.53
C ILE A 28 3.02 1.47 31.56
N GLU A 29 3.79 1.75 32.60
CA GLU A 29 4.66 2.94 32.67
C GLU A 29 5.85 2.77 31.72
N MET A 30 6.21 3.82 31.00
CA MET A 30 7.28 3.84 30.00
C MET A 30 8.13 5.10 30.12
N SER A 31 9.29 5.09 29.48
CA SER A 31 10.19 6.25 29.43
C SER A 31 9.67 7.35 28.49
N GLU A 32 10.10 8.58 28.73
CA GLU A 32 9.82 9.71 27.85
C GLU A 32 10.37 9.49 26.43
N SER A 33 11.54 8.85 26.31
CA SER A 33 12.13 8.51 25.02
C SER A 33 11.27 7.54 24.22
N GLU A 34 10.76 6.48 24.85
CA GLU A 34 9.84 5.54 24.20
C GLU A 34 8.56 6.23 23.77
N TYR A 35 7.96 7.05 24.65
CA TYR A 35 6.78 7.84 24.32
C TYR A 35 7.01 8.73 23.10
N ARG A 36 8.14 9.45 23.02
CA ARG A 36 8.43 10.37 21.91
C ARG A 36 8.57 9.67 20.56
N VAL A 37 9.11 8.44 20.55
CA VAL A 37 9.22 7.65 19.31
C VAL A 37 7.85 7.17 18.83
N LEU A 38 6.98 6.80 19.76
CA LEU A 38 5.69 6.19 19.48
C LEU A 38 4.55 7.21 19.26
N ALA A 39 4.66 8.39 19.87
CA ALA A 39 3.64 9.43 19.80
C ALA A 39 3.37 9.86 18.35
N GLY A 40 2.09 9.98 17.99
CA GLY A 40 1.65 10.35 16.65
C GLY A 40 1.61 9.21 15.64
N HIS A 41 1.99 8.00 16.02
CA HIS A 41 1.97 6.83 15.15
C HIS A 41 0.88 5.84 15.53
N ALA A 42 0.47 5.00 14.57
CA ALA A 42 -0.37 3.84 14.85
C ALA A 42 0.46 2.80 15.61
N LEU A 43 -0.10 2.29 16.70
CA LEU A 43 0.56 1.33 17.58
C LEU A 43 -0.07 -0.06 17.45
N ALA A 44 0.76 -1.06 17.74
CA ALA A 44 0.36 -2.43 17.95
C ALA A 44 1.04 -2.96 19.22
N ILE A 45 0.76 -4.20 19.57
CA ILE A 45 1.31 -4.87 20.75
C ILE A 45 2.19 -6.03 20.28
N ASP A 46 3.37 -6.17 20.88
CA ASP A 46 4.23 -7.34 20.71
C ASP A 46 3.82 -8.51 21.61
N GLY A 47 4.59 -9.61 21.58
CA GLY A 47 4.32 -10.79 22.41
C GLY A 47 4.36 -10.55 23.93
N ASP A 48 4.98 -9.45 24.37
CA ASP A 48 5.15 -9.10 25.78
C ASP A 48 4.15 -8.04 26.25
N GLY A 49 3.18 -7.66 25.43
CA GLY A 49 2.21 -6.63 25.78
C GLY A 49 2.75 -5.20 25.61
N ARG A 50 3.93 -5.02 25.01
CA ARG A 50 4.57 -3.71 24.87
C ARG A 50 4.18 -3.03 23.55
N PRO A 51 4.17 -1.69 23.53
CA PRO A 51 3.82 -0.96 22.32
C PRO A 51 4.95 -1.01 21.30
N VAL A 52 4.59 -1.35 20.08
CA VAL A 52 5.44 -1.25 18.90
C VAL A 52 4.74 -0.41 17.85
N LEU A 53 5.50 0.17 16.91
CA LEU A 53 4.91 0.81 15.75
C LEU A 53 4.19 -0.26 14.92
N ALA A 54 2.92 -0.02 14.56
CA ALA A 54 2.17 -0.95 13.72
C ALA A 54 2.87 -1.15 12.35
N SER A 55 3.58 -0.13 11.86
CA SER A 55 4.40 -0.21 10.64
C SER A 55 5.64 -1.10 10.74
N ALA A 56 6.08 -1.44 11.95
CA ALA A 56 7.17 -2.39 12.16
C ALA A 56 6.71 -3.85 12.11
N LEU A 57 5.40 -4.08 12.20
CA LEU A 57 4.85 -5.42 12.06
C LEU A 57 4.79 -5.83 10.59
N PRO A 58 5.07 -7.10 10.27
CA PRO A 58 4.85 -7.61 8.93
C PRO A 58 3.36 -7.49 8.59
N LEU A 59 3.08 -7.05 7.37
CA LEU A 59 1.71 -7.01 6.85
C LEU A 59 1.13 -8.43 6.79
N THR A 60 -0.16 -8.56 7.05
CA THR A 60 -0.88 -9.81 6.83
C THR A 60 -0.96 -10.13 5.34
N LEU A 61 -1.22 -11.39 4.99
CA LEU A 61 -1.44 -11.79 3.60
C LEU A 61 -2.54 -10.95 2.94
N GLU A 62 -3.67 -10.75 3.63
CA GLU A 62 -4.78 -9.92 3.15
C GLU A 62 -4.38 -8.47 2.87
N GLN A 63 -3.55 -7.87 3.74
CA GLN A 63 -3.04 -6.51 3.54
C GLN A 63 -2.08 -6.42 2.34
N LEU A 64 -1.20 -7.43 2.17
CA LEU A 64 -0.33 -7.53 1.01
C LEU A 64 -1.15 -7.66 -0.28
N GLU A 65 -2.14 -8.56 -0.29
CA GLU A 65 -3.05 -8.75 -1.41
C GLU A 65 -3.84 -7.49 -1.76
N ALA A 66 -4.34 -6.77 -0.76
CA ALA A 66 -5.05 -5.50 -0.97
C ALA A 66 -4.12 -4.44 -1.58
N GLY A 67 -2.89 -4.33 -1.07
CA GLY A 67 -1.88 -3.42 -1.61
C GLY A 67 -1.54 -3.71 -3.08
N GLU A 68 -1.37 -4.98 -3.44
CA GLU A 68 -1.07 -5.39 -4.81
C GLU A 68 -2.26 -5.21 -5.78
N ARG A 69 -3.50 -5.42 -5.32
CA ARG A 69 -4.69 -5.08 -6.10
C ARG A 69 -4.77 -3.58 -6.37
N ALA A 70 -4.51 -2.76 -5.34
CA ALA A 70 -4.48 -1.30 -5.49
C ALA A 70 -3.37 -0.85 -6.46
N TRP A 71 -2.18 -1.45 -6.39
CA TRP A 71 -1.10 -1.21 -7.35
C TRP A 71 -1.52 -1.58 -8.78
N ARG A 72 -2.07 -2.78 -9.00
CA ARG A 72 -2.59 -3.22 -10.29
C ARG A 72 -3.60 -2.23 -10.87
N ASP A 73 -4.56 -1.82 -10.05
CA ASP A 73 -5.62 -0.90 -10.46
C ASP A 73 -5.04 0.48 -10.82
N SER A 74 -4.01 0.94 -10.09
CA SER A 74 -3.30 2.18 -10.41
C SER A 74 -2.56 2.12 -11.75
N GLU A 75 -1.91 1.00 -12.08
CA GLU A 75 -1.21 0.81 -13.36
C GLU A 75 -2.21 0.71 -14.53
N LEU A 76 -3.34 0.01 -14.33
CA LEU A 76 -4.42 -0.04 -15.32
C LEU A 76 -4.99 1.36 -15.60
N ASN A 77 -5.27 2.15 -14.56
CA ASN A 77 -5.79 3.50 -14.68
C ASN A 77 -4.79 4.45 -15.35
N ARG A 78 -3.50 4.34 -15.01
CA ARG A 78 -2.43 5.18 -15.59
C ARG A 78 -2.33 5.06 -17.11
N MET A 79 -2.68 3.91 -17.68
CA MET A 79 -2.61 3.66 -19.13
C MET A 79 -3.95 3.76 -19.85
N GLU A 80 -5.05 4.03 -19.15
CA GLU A 80 -6.39 4.06 -19.76
C GLU A 80 -6.49 5.13 -20.85
N TRP A 81 -5.93 6.32 -20.60
CA TRP A 81 -5.94 7.43 -21.55
C TRP A 81 -5.26 7.07 -22.89
N LEU A 82 -4.19 6.26 -22.84
CA LEU A 82 -3.41 5.89 -24.02
C LEU A 82 -4.19 4.92 -24.92
N ILE A 83 -5.00 4.06 -24.32
CA ILE A 83 -5.92 3.17 -25.04
C ILE A 83 -7.07 3.94 -25.65
N ALA A 84 -7.70 4.82 -24.87
CA ALA A 84 -8.78 5.67 -25.35
C ALA A 84 -8.30 6.50 -26.55
N ARG A 85 -7.17 7.17 -26.42
CA ARG A 85 -6.55 7.95 -27.50
C ARG A 85 -6.28 7.12 -28.75
N HIS A 86 -5.68 5.93 -28.61
CA HIS A 86 -5.39 5.09 -29.77
C HIS A 86 -6.68 4.68 -30.50
N ARG A 87 -7.75 4.36 -29.77
CA ARG A 87 -9.06 4.05 -30.35
C ARG A 87 -9.65 5.26 -31.07
N ASP A 88 -9.63 6.43 -30.45
CA ASP A 88 -10.12 7.67 -31.04
C ASP A 88 -9.36 8.03 -32.34
N GLU A 89 -8.04 7.84 -32.35
CA GLU A 89 -7.19 8.07 -33.53
C GLU A 89 -7.55 7.10 -34.67
N VAL A 90 -7.73 5.82 -34.38
CA VAL A 90 -8.14 4.79 -35.36
C VAL A 90 -9.54 5.10 -35.91
N ASP A 91 -10.52 5.36 -35.04
CA ASP A 91 -11.90 5.61 -35.42
C ASP A 91 -12.04 6.91 -36.26
N SER A 92 -11.17 7.89 -36.00
CA SER A 92 -11.11 9.15 -36.75
C SER A 92 -10.26 9.07 -38.03
N GLY A 93 -9.61 7.93 -38.31
CA GLY A 93 -8.68 7.78 -39.43
C GLY A 93 -7.43 8.67 -39.32
N LEU A 94 -7.05 9.08 -38.11
CA LEU A 94 -5.85 9.86 -37.85
C LEU A 94 -4.62 8.96 -37.73
N PRO A 95 -3.41 9.48 -37.99
CA PRO A 95 -2.17 8.80 -37.63
C PRO A 95 -2.15 8.49 -36.13
N THR A 96 -1.81 7.24 -35.78
CA THR A 96 -1.80 6.79 -34.38
C THR A 96 -0.51 7.20 -33.65
N SER A 97 -0.65 7.57 -32.38
CA SER A 97 0.48 7.91 -31.49
C SER A 97 1.27 6.68 -31.01
N LEU A 98 0.68 5.50 -31.13
CA LEU A 98 1.33 4.20 -30.94
C LEU A 98 1.35 3.44 -32.26
N ILE A 99 2.44 2.74 -32.52
CA ILE A 99 2.47 1.73 -33.58
C ILE A 99 1.67 0.49 -33.16
N ALA A 100 1.27 -0.33 -34.13
CA ALA A 100 0.42 -1.50 -33.89
C ALA A 100 1.02 -2.47 -32.87
N GLU A 101 2.33 -2.68 -32.92
CA GLU A 101 3.08 -3.54 -32.01
C GLU A 101 3.00 -3.03 -30.57
N GLN A 102 3.22 -1.73 -30.36
CA GLN A 102 3.10 -1.09 -29.04
C GLN A 102 1.68 -1.20 -28.49
N TYR A 103 0.67 -0.96 -29.33
CA TYR A 103 -0.72 -1.09 -28.89
C TYR A 103 -1.05 -2.53 -28.49
N SER A 104 -0.63 -3.51 -29.28
CA SER A 104 -0.80 -4.94 -28.96
C SER A 104 -0.12 -5.33 -27.64
N GLU A 105 1.15 -4.94 -27.45
CA GLU A 105 1.89 -5.18 -26.21
C GLU A 105 1.19 -4.55 -24.99
N LEU A 106 0.64 -3.34 -25.13
CA LEU A 106 -0.10 -2.68 -24.06
C LEU A 106 -1.35 -3.47 -23.67
N LEU A 107 -2.10 -4.00 -24.64
CA LEU A 107 -3.28 -4.81 -24.38
C LEU A 107 -2.92 -6.13 -23.69
N VAL A 108 -1.87 -6.81 -24.15
CA VAL A 108 -1.37 -8.06 -23.54
C VAL A 108 -0.93 -7.81 -22.10
N TRP A 109 -0.12 -6.77 -21.85
CA TRP A 109 0.35 -6.44 -20.51
C TRP A 109 -0.80 -6.12 -19.55
N ARG A 110 -1.83 -5.41 -20.00
CA ARG A 110 -3.04 -5.15 -19.19
C ARG A 110 -3.81 -6.43 -18.86
N GLN A 111 -3.88 -7.38 -19.79
CA GLN A 111 -4.51 -8.66 -19.52
C GLN A 111 -3.73 -9.44 -18.46
N LEU A 112 -2.39 -9.50 -18.59
CA LEU A 112 -1.52 -10.10 -17.57
C LEU A 112 -1.72 -9.46 -16.19
N LEU A 113 -1.85 -8.13 -16.11
CA LEU A 113 -2.15 -7.43 -14.86
C LEU A 113 -3.47 -7.88 -14.25
N ARG A 114 -4.54 -8.03 -15.06
CA ARG A 114 -5.86 -8.45 -14.57
C ARG A 114 -5.87 -9.89 -14.09
N ASP A 115 -5.14 -10.76 -14.76
CA ASP A 115 -5.07 -12.20 -14.46
C ASP A 115 -4.14 -12.50 -13.28
N TRP A 116 -3.18 -11.63 -13.00
CA TRP A 116 -2.16 -11.86 -11.98
C TRP A 116 -2.70 -12.20 -10.59
N PRO A 117 -3.75 -11.54 -10.05
CA PRO A 117 -4.32 -11.93 -8.75
C PRO A 117 -4.95 -13.33 -8.69
N ALA A 118 -5.31 -13.90 -9.84
CA ALA A 118 -5.81 -15.27 -9.94
C ALA A 118 -4.67 -16.28 -10.22
N ALA A 119 -3.46 -15.82 -10.49
CA ALA A 119 -2.29 -16.65 -10.72
C ALA A 119 -1.64 -17.09 -9.40
N GLY A 120 -1.00 -18.27 -9.38
CA GLY A 120 -0.49 -18.89 -8.15
C GLY A 120 0.72 -18.23 -7.47
N ARG A 121 1.12 -17.02 -7.87
CA ARG A 121 2.25 -16.28 -7.29
C ARG A 121 1.87 -14.91 -6.74
N PHE A 122 0.59 -14.57 -6.75
CA PHE A 122 0.08 -13.39 -6.05
C PHE A 122 0.21 -13.56 -4.52
N PRO A 123 0.58 -12.53 -3.73
CA PRO A 123 0.91 -11.14 -4.07
C PRO A 123 2.43 -10.85 -4.22
N ALA A 124 3.26 -11.84 -4.58
CA ALA A 124 4.71 -11.65 -4.61
C ALA A 124 5.17 -10.67 -5.70
N THR A 125 5.82 -9.57 -5.31
CA THR A 125 6.18 -8.45 -6.19
C THR A 125 7.07 -8.85 -7.36
N ASP A 126 7.94 -9.85 -7.18
CA ASP A 126 8.85 -10.36 -8.22
C ASP A 126 8.11 -11.02 -9.39
N TYR A 127 6.82 -11.34 -9.19
CA TYR A 127 5.95 -11.94 -10.19
C TYR A 127 4.98 -10.95 -10.81
N ARG A 128 5.12 -9.65 -10.53
CA ARG A 128 4.35 -8.61 -11.23
C ARG A 128 4.62 -8.70 -12.73
N PRO A 129 3.59 -8.60 -13.59
CA PRO A 129 3.78 -8.55 -15.04
C PRO A 129 4.75 -7.43 -15.45
N ALA A 130 5.83 -7.82 -16.14
CA ALA A 130 6.86 -6.89 -16.59
C ALA A 130 6.27 -5.83 -17.53
N LYS A 131 6.50 -4.57 -17.21
CA LYS A 131 6.04 -3.44 -18.01
C LYS A 131 6.84 -3.37 -19.32
N PRO A 132 6.19 -3.24 -20.50
CA PRO A 132 6.88 -3.00 -21.76
C PRO A 132 7.83 -1.80 -21.70
N GLU A 133 9.05 -1.95 -22.24
CA GLU A 133 10.13 -0.98 -22.08
C GLU A 133 9.77 0.42 -22.57
N TRP A 134 9.06 0.52 -23.69
CA TRP A 134 8.63 1.79 -24.28
C TRP A 134 7.63 2.56 -23.41
N ILE A 135 6.92 1.88 -22.49
CA ILE A 135 6.03 2.52 -21.52
C ILE A 135 6.84 3.11 -20.36
N SER A 136 7.91 2.44 -19.95
CA SER A 136 8.82 2.94 -18.90
C SER A 136 9.50 4.24 -19.32
N GLN A 137 9.77 4.42 -20.61
CA GLN A 137 10.41 5.62 -21.18
C GLN A 137 9.46 6.82 -21.32
N LYS A 138 8.15 6.60 -21.47
CA LYS A 138 7.15 7.67 -21.67
C LYS A 138 6.64 8.32 -20.37
N ASN A 139 7.20 7.97 -19.21
CA ASN A 139 6.77 8.45 -17.88
C ASN A 139 7.69 9.52 -17.26
N GLN A 140 8.40 10.30 -18.09
CA GLN A 140 9.28 11.38 -17.67
C GLN A 140 8.81 12.73 -18.21
#